data_AF-A0AAW5JZP5-F1
#
_entry.id   AF-A0AAW5JZP5-F1
#
_cell.length_a   1.000
_cell.length_b   1.000
_cell.length_c   1.000
_cell.angle_alpha   90.00
_cell.angle_beta   90.00
_cell.angle_gamma   90.00
#
_symmetry.space_group_name_H-M   'P 1'
#
loop_
_entity.id
_entity.type
_entity.pdbx_description
1 polymer ?
#
loop_
_entity_poly.entity_id
_entity_poly.type
_entity_poly.pdbx_seq_one_letter_code
_entity_poly.pdbx_strand_id
1 'polypeptide(L)'
;MSHDTEPEDVKLVSIVEREAEEAYPVQYWDGSDIKKTFEADSDDLQEAYMNGRLHPACGEEVEAVAKHLMWADEIPRWEKTYGGAPDEDFFWKRAETVGARDGYLTLAKELLEIARKKVEEGLL
;
A
#
# COMPACT_ATOMS: atom_id res chain seq x y z
N MET A 1 -34.35 29.33 34.92
CA MET A 1 -34.28 27.91 34.49
C MET A 1 -32.97 27.77 33.75
N SER A 2 -32.02 27.06 34.37
CA SER A 2 -30.70 26.78 33.82
C SER A 2 -30.84 25.81 32.65
N HIS A 3 -30.19 26.12 31.55
CA HIS A 3 -29.69 25.12 30.63
C HIS A 3 -28.21 25.41 30.49
N ASP A 4 -27.47 25.06 31.54
CA ASP A 4 -26.05 24.79 31.43
C ASP A 4 -25.96 23.50 30.62
N THR A 5 -25.81 23.65 29.30
CA THR A 5 -25.42 22.53 28.45
C THR A 5 -23.96 22.26 28.78
N GLU A 6 -23.72 21.22 29.58
CA GLU A 6 -22.36 20.71 29.80
C GLU A 6 -21.73 20.46 28.42
N PRO A 7 -20.51 20.95 28.15
CA PRO A 7 -19.84 20.66 26.90
C PRO A 7 -19.64 19.14 26.83
N GLU A 8 -20.11 18.53 25.74
CA GLU A 8 -19.87 17.11 25.49
C GLU A 8 -18.39 16.80 25.68
N ASP A 9 -18.08 15.77 26.48
CA ASP A 9 -16.73 15.37 26.84
C ASP A 9 -15.85 15.21 25.59
N VAL A 10 -15.08 16.25 25.25
CA VAL A 10 -14.10 16.18 24.18
C VAL A 10 -13.00 15.23 24.65
N LYS A 11 -13.01 14.01 24.14
CA LYS A 11 -11.99 12.99 24.41
C LYS A 11 -10.62 13.54 24.00
N LEU A 12 -9.83 13.95 25.00
CA LEU A 12 -8.49 14.49 24.79
C LEU A 12 -7.55 13.36 24.36
N VAL A 13 -7.39 13.19 23.06
CA VAL A 13 -6.36 12.32 22.47
C VAL A 13 -5.00 12.97 22.70
N SER A 14 -4.00 12.19 23.12
CA SER A 14 -2.66 12.73 23.35
C SER A 14 -2.07 13.29 22.05
N ILE A 15 -1.18 14.29 22.14
CA ILE A 15 -0.50 14.83 20.95
C ILE A 15 0.22 13.72 20.19
N VAL A 16 0.83 12.78 20.92
CA VAL A 16 1.54 11.61 20.35
C VAL A 16 0.59 10.71 19.57
N GLU A 17 -0.58 10.38 20.12
CA GLU A 17 -1.56 9.58 19.38
C GLU A 17 -2.08 10.31 18.15
N ARG A 18 -2.34 11.62 18.25
CA ARG A 18 -2.80 12.40 17.10
C ARG A 18 -1.74 12.45 15.99
N GLU A 19 -0.48 12.66 16.34
CA GLU A 19 0.64 12.63 15.38
C GLU A 19 0.81 11.24 14.77
N ALA A 20 0.62 10.18 15.55
CA ALA A 20 0.67 8.80 15.04
C ALA A 20 -0.48 8.49 14.08
N GLU A 21 -1.70 8.99 14.36
CA GLU A 21 -2.87 8.83 13.48
C GLU A 21 -2.76 9.64 12.18
N GLU A 22 -2.08 10.78 12.22
CA GLU A 22 -1.77 11.54 11.00
C GLU A 22 -0.76 10.82 10.12
N ALA A 23 0.18 10.09 10.72
CA ALA A 23 1.24 9.37 10.01
C ALA A 23 0.80 7.98 9.51
N TYR A 24 -0.07 7.28 10.25
CA TYR A 24 -0.47 5.90 9.99
C TYR A 24 -1.98 5.76 9.85
N PRO A 25 -2.48 5.05 8.83
CA PRO A 25 -3.90 4.83 8.64
C PRO A 25 -4.53 4.14 9.86
N VAL A 26 -5.47 4.81 10.53
CA VAL A 26 -6.25 4.25 11.64
C VAL A 26 -7.70 4.02 11.22
N GLN A 27 -8.30 2.96 11.77
CA GLN A 27 -9.71 2.64 11.56
C GLN A 27 -10.48 2.74 12.87
N TYR A 28 -11.74 3.17 12.78
CA TYR A 28 -12.68 3.24 13.89
C TYR A 28 -13.83 2.27 13.66
N TRP A 29 -14.51 1.81 14.71
CA TRP A 29 -15.75 1.05 14.53
C TRP A 29 -16.85 1.97 14.02
N ASP A 30 -17.67 1.48 13.07
CA ASP A 30 -18.69 2.28 12.40
C ASP A 30 -19.62 2.95 13.42
N GLY A 31 -19.72 4.28 13.35
CA GLY A 31 -20.55 5.08 14.25
C GLY A 31 -20.00 5.24 15.67
N SER A 32 -18.72 4.94 15.92
CA SER A 32 -18.07 5.13 17.22
C SER A 32 -16.72 5.86 17.11
N ASP A 33 -16.32 6.47 18.22
CA ASP A 33 -15.00 7.04 18.49
C ASP A 33 -14.02 6.00 19.11
N ILE A 34 -14.34 4.71 18.96
CA ILE A 34 -13.51 3.59 19.43
C ILE A 34 -12.61 3.16 18.28
N LYS A 35 -11.29 3.34 18.47
CA LYS A 35 -10.28 2.83 17.55
C LYS A 35 -10.40 1.31 17.43
N LYS A 36 -10.34 0.78 16.21
CA LYS A 36 -10.15 -0.65 15.98
C LYS A 36 -8.74 -1.00 16.43
N THR A 37 -8.61 -1.47 17.65
CA THR A 37 -7.38 -2.06 18.18
C THR A 37 -7.50 -3.57 18.12
N PHE A 38 -6.46 -4.21 17.61
CA PHE A 38 -6.29 -5.66 17.67
C PHE A 38 -5.26 -5.91 18.77
N GLU A 39 -5.57 -6.80 19.71
CA GLU A 39 -4.55 -7.30 20.61
C GLU A 39 -3.63 -8.19 19.78
N ALA A 40 -2.44 -7.67 19.46
CA ALA A 40 -1.39 -8.37 18.73
C ALA A 40 -0.06 -8.03 19.40
N ASP A 41 0.71 -9.05 19.74
CA ASP A 41 2.08 -8.88 20.20
C ASP A 41 3.07 -8.85 19.00
N SER A 42 4.37 -8.77 19.29
CA SER A 42 5.39 -8.75 18.23
C SER A 42 5.39 -10.02 17.38
N ASP A 43 5.08 -11.15 17.99
CA ASP A 43 5.11 -12.45 17.33
C ASP A 43 3.90 -12.57 16.39
N ASP A 44 2.72 -12.10 16.82
CA ASP A 44 1.51 -12.00 15.98
C ASP A 44 1.77 -11.13 14.73
N LEU A 45 2.43 -9.99 14.89
CA LEU A 45 2.76 -9.09 13.77
C LEU A 45 3.80 -9.71 12.84
N GLN A 46 4.79 -10.41 13.38
CA GLN A 46 5.81 -11.09 12.60
C GLN A 46 5.20 -12.27 11.83
N GLU A 47 4.32 -13.04 12.44
CA GLU A 47 3.56 -14.10 11.79
C GLU A 47 2.66 -13.53 10.69
N ALA A 48 1.92 -12.46 10.95
CA ALA A 48 1.10 -11.79 9.94
C ALA A 48 1.94 -11.29 8.75
N TYR A 49 3.12 -10.73 9.00
CA TYR A 49 4.06 -10.30 7.96
C TYR A 49 4.56 -11.49 7.12
N MET A 50 4.98 -12.58 7.76
CA MET A 50 5.42 -13.79 7.06
C MET A 50 4.29 -14.42 6.24
N ASN A 51 3.10 -14.54 6.83
CA ASN A 51 1.92 -15.09 6.18
C ASN A 51 1.47 -14.23 5.00
N GLY A 52 1.52 -12.90 5.12
CA GLY A 52 1.24 -11.97 4.03
C GLY A 52 2.17 -12.18 2.83
N ARG A 53 3.46 -12.47 3.07
CA ARG A 53 4.43 -12.76 2.01
C ARG A 53 4.18 -14.10 1.30
N LEU A 54 3.51 -15.04 1.96
CA LEU A 54 3.16 -16.34 1.41
C LEU A 54 1.79 -16.35 0.71
N HIS A 55 0.95 -15.34 0.95
CA HIS A 55 -0.37 -15.24 0.34
C HIS A 55 -0.28 -14.88 -1.16
N PRO A 56 -1.24 -15.29 -2.02
CA PRO A 56 -1.36 -14.78 -3.39
C PRO A 56 -1.43 -13.25 -3.49
N ALA A 57 -0.97 -12.70 -4.62
CA ALA A 57 -0.73 -11.25 -4.73
C ALA A 57 -2.05 -10.54 -4.84
N CYS A 58 -2.24 -9.50 -4.04
CA CYS A 58 -3.42 -8.67 -4.19
C CYS A 58 -3.30 -7.82 -5.47
N GLY A 59 -4.42 -7.30 -5.96
CA GLY A 59 -4.44 -6.50 -7.19
C GLY A 59 -3.55 -5.26 -7.11
N GLU A 60 -3.45 -4.64 -5.93
CA GLU A 60 -2.64 -3.44 -5.69
C GLU A 60 -1.15 -3.74 -5.79
N GLU A 61 -0.68 -4.85 -5.21
CA GLU A 61 0.71 -5.31 -5.35
C GLU A 61 1.07 -5.56 -6.82
N VAL A 62 0.18 -6.25 -7.54
CA VAL A 62 0.36 -6.54 -8.97
C VAL A 62 0.43 -5.26 -9.78
N GLU A 63 -0.45 -4.29 -9.53
CA GLU A 63 -0.45 -3.01 -10.23
C GLU A 63 0.82 -2.21 -9.92
N ALA A 64 1.23 -2.13 -8.65
CA ALA A 64 2.43 -1.42 -8.25
C ALA A 64 3.68 -1.98 -8.97
N VAL A 65 3.83 -3.32 -9.00
CA VAL A 65 4.93 -3.96 -9.72
C VAL A 65 4.82 -3.73 -11.23
N ALA A 66 3.62 -3.78 -11.80
CA ALA A 66 3.41 -3.52 -13.23
C ALA A 66 3.81 -2.09 -13.63
N LYS A 67 3.44 -1.09 -12.80
CA LYS A 67 3.86 0.31 -12.99
C LYS A 67 5.37 0.44 -12.93
N HIS A 68 5.99 -0.18 -11.93
CA HIS A 68 7.43 -0.14 -11.75
C HIS A 68 8.19 -0.77 -12.93
N LEU A 69 7.76 -1.96 -13.40
CA LEU A 69 8.35 -2.63 -14.55
C LEU A 69 8.28 -1.77 -15.81
N MET A 70 7.13 -1.13 -16.04
CA MET A 70 6.92 -0.26 -17.19
C MET A 70 7.77 1.00 -17.13
N TRP A 71 7.90 1.60 -15.95
CA TRP A 71 8.81 2.72 -15.72
C TRP A 71 10.27 2.28 -15.95
N ALA A 72 10.67 1.15 -15.36
CA ALA A 72 12.02 0.61 -15.47
C ALA A 72 12.44 0.26 -16.91
N ASP A 73 11.54 -0.26 -17.74
CA ASP A 73 11.80 -0.57 -19.16
C ASP A 73 12.19 0.68 -19.97
N GLU A 74 11.68 1.84 -19.55
CA GLU A 74 11.91 3.13 -20.21
C GLU A 74 13.15 3.88 -19.69
N ILE A 75 13.79 3.43 -18.59
CA ILE A 75 15.01 4.02 -18.01
C ILE A 75 16.05 4.40 -19.09
N PRO A 76 16.39 3.53 -20.06
CA PRO A 76 17.42 3.83 -21.06
C PRO A 76 17.07 4.99 -22.00
N ARG A 77 15.82 5.46 -22.00
CA ARG A 77 15.27 6.42 -22.97
C ARG A 77 14.88 7.76 -22.35
N TRP A 78 14.84 7.88 -21.03
CA TRP A 78 14.28 9.05 -20.35
C TRP A 78 14.97 10.36 -20.71
N GLU A 79 16.29 10.46 -20.49
CA GLU A 79 17.04 11.71 -20.75
C GLU A 79 16.92 12.15 -22.22
N LYS A 80 16.99 11.19 -23.14
CA LYS A 80 16.94 11.47 -24.59
C LYS A 80 15.53 11.83 -25.08
N THR A 81 14.49 11.27 -24.49
CA THR A 81 13.11 11.37 -25.00
C THR A 81 12.29 12.41 -24.24
N TYR A 82 12.49 12.51 -22.93
CA TYR A 82 11.69 13.32 -22.02
C TYR A 82 12.51 14.38 -21.28
N GLY A 83 13.84 14.41 -21.44
CA GLY A 83 14.74 15.38 -20.81
C GLY A 83 15.02 15.13 -19.32
N GLY A 84 14.48 14.05 -18.76
CA GLY A 84 14.60 13.66 -17.36
C GLY A 84 13.70 12.46 -17.03
N ALA A 85 13.82 11.93 -15.82
CA ALA A 85 12.99 10.81 -15.35
C ALA A 85 11.52 11.25 -15.21
N PRO A 86 10.58 10.64 -15.97
CA PRO A 86 9.14 10.86 -15.76
C PRO A 86 8.68 10.27 -14.43
N ASP A 87 7.50 10.68 -13.96
CA ASP A 87 6.85 10.02 -12.83
C ASP A 87 6.47 8.56 -13.17
N GLU A 88 6.38 7.70 -12.14
CA GLU A 88 6.10 6.26 -12.30
C GLU A 88 4.71 6.00 -12.91
N ASP A 89 3.76 6.91 -12.69
CA ASP A 89 2.41 6.84 -13.25
C ASP A 89 2.31 7.33 -14.71
N PHE A 90 3.32 8.02 -15.23
CA PHE A 90 3.29 8.64 -16.56
C PHE A 90 3.07 7.59 -17.64
N PHE A 91 3.88 6.53 -17.59
CA PHE A 91 3.77 5.43 -18.53
C PHE A 91 2.52 4.59 -18.29
N TRP A 92 2.09 4.44 -17.02
CA TRP A 92 0.86 3.74 -16.69
C TRP A 92 -0.37 4.38 -17.34
N LYS A 93 -0.48 5.71 -17.29
CA LYS A 93 -1.55 6.48 -17.96
C LYS A 93 -1.45 6.35 -19.47
N ARG A 94 -0.24 6.41 -20.04
CA ARG A 94 -0.02 6.22 -21.48
C ARG A 94 -0.42 4.82 -21.94
N ALA A 95 -0.06 3.78 -21.19
CA ALA A 95 -0.30 2.38 -21.52
C ALA A 95 -1.78 2.02 -21.65
N GLU A 96 -2.67 2.76 -20.98
CA GLU A 96 -4.13 2.64 -21.14
C GLU A 96 -4.56 2.90 -22.58
N THR A 97 -3.99 3.94 -23.20
CA THR A 97 -4.36 4.35 -24.56
C THR A 97 -3.86 3.40 -25.64
N VAL A 98 -2.78 2.66 -25.37
CA VAL A 98 -2.14 1.75 -26.33
C VAL A 98 -2.34 0.27 -26.00
N GLY A 99 -3.13 -0.06 -24.97
CA GLY A 99 -3.46 -1.43 -24.59
C GLY A 99 -2.29 -2.26 -24.03
N ALA A 100 -1.27 -1.60 -23.46
CA ALA A 100 -0.07 -2.28 -22.96
C ALA A 100 -0.17 -2.74 -21.49
N ARG A 101 -1.19 -2.29 -20.74
CA ARG A 101 -1.33 -2.60 -19.29
C ARG A 101 -1.43 -4.11 -19.02
N ASP A 102 -2.21 -4.83 -19.80
CA ASP A 102 -2.49 -6.25 -19.55
C ASP A 102 -1.23 -7.12 -19.61
N GLY A 103 -0.30 -6.81 -20.51
CA GLY A 103 0.99 -7.49 -20.60
C GLY A 103 1.83 -7.31 -19.34
N TYR A 104 1.93 -6.08 -18.85
CA TYR A 104 2.67 -5.77 -17.61
C TYR A 104 1.99 -6.32 -16.36
N LEU A 105 0.66 -6.31 -16.30
CA LEU A 105 -0.10 -6.95 -15.22
C LEU A 105 0.12 -8.46 -15.18
N THR A 106 0.20 -9.11 -16.34
CA THR A 106 0.47 -10.55 -16.43
C THR A 106 1.90 -10.85 -15.99
N LEU A 107 2.88 -10.10 -16.50
CA LEU A 107 4.29 -10.25 -16.12
C LEU A 107 4.50 -10.01 -14.61
N ALA A 108 3.87 -8.98 -14.04
CA ALA A 108 3.94 -8.68 -12.62
C ALA A 108 3.41 -9.84 -11.76
N LYS A 109 2.28 -10.45 -12.14
CA LYS A 109 1.73 -11.63 -11.45
C LYS A 109 2.71 -12.79 -11.46
N GLU A 110 3.26 -13.11 -12.63
CA GLU A 110 4.22 -14.22 -12.79
C GLU A 110 5.49 -14.00 -11.96
N LEU A 111 6.04 -12.78 -11.97
CA LEU A 111 7.23 -12.44 -11.18
C LEU A 111 6.97 -12.51 -9.68
N LEU A 112 5.82 -12.03 -9.21
CA LEU A 112 5.42 -12.13 -7.81
C LEU A 112 5.23 -13.58 -7.37
N GLU A 113 4.61 -14.42 -8.20
CA GLU A 113 4.46 -15.85 -7.93
C GLU A 113 5.82 -16.57 -7.83
N ILE A 114 6.74 -16.29 -8.77
CA ILE A 114 8.11 -16.83 -8.73
C ILE A 114 8.85 -16.35 -7.48
N ALA A 115 8.75 -15.07 -7.13
CA ALA A 115 9.40 -14.51 -5.95
C ALA A 115 8.89 -15.19 -4.67
N ARG A 116 7.58 -15.42 -4.54
CA ARG A 116 7.00 -16.08 -3.37
C ARG A 116 7.37 -17.55 -3.28
N LYS A 117 7.35 -18.26 -4.39
CA LYS A 117 7.82 -19.65 -4.45
C LYS A 117 9.27 -19.76 -3.96
N LYS A 118 10.14 -18.82 -4.36
CA LYS A 118 11.53 -18.78 -3.85
C LYS A 118 11.62 -18.51 -2.35
N VAL A 119 10.74 -17.68 -1.80
CA VAL A 119 10.68 -17.44 -0.34
C VAL A 119 10.20 -18.70 0.39
N GLU A 120 9.18 -19.38 -0.12
CA GLU A 120 8.70 -20.66 0.43
C GLU A 120 9.78 -21.76 0.40
N GLU A 121 10.56 -21.80 -0.67
CA GLU A 121 11.69 -22.72 -0.84
C GLU A 121 12.95 -22.32 -0.03
N GLY A 122 12.95 -21.17 0.66
CA GLY A 122 14.09 -20.66 1.42
C GLY A 122 15.27 -20.21 0.57
N LEU A 123 15.02 -19.81 -0.68
CA LEU A 123 16.01 -19.37 -1.67
C LEU A 123 16.20 -17.84 -1.72
N LEU A 124 15.45 -17.10 -0.90
CA LEU A 124 15.49 -15.64 -0.69
C LEU A 124 15.29 -15.33 0.79
#